data_AF-A0A5R9QVE2-F1
#
_entry.id   AF-A0A5R9QVE2-F1
#
_cell.length_a   1.000
_cell.length_b   1.000
_cell.length_c   1.000
_cell.angle_alpha   90.00
_cell.angle_beta   90.00
_cell.angle_gamma   90.00
#
_symmetry.space_group_name_H-M   'P 1'
#
loop_
_entity.id
_entity.type
_entity.pdbx_description
1 polymer ?
#
loop_
_entity_poly.entity_id
_entity_poly.type
_entity_poly.pdbx_seq_one_letter_code
_entity_poly.pdbx_strand_id
1 'polypeptide(L)'
;MLDIQTAARQDGKILSVDAQKARISRLLHSLIFTGLLGASASGIAADLQGSHDLEILPRFPRSEIVDFNQASSQERIYPQGSISRISGRLRMEGEVRAIGDLTAVTYRLPDEDSSQSAFAAARKDLLKADATPLFWCESRDCGSSNLLANSVFGNSKLFGPDEQQAYLLVRLAAPHEDSLLAVYTITRGNRRAYLHAEQLDSTSALGELLPSPATLMRLLKANGELTLSHVPEEPGGAWLDLLVRTLRLDTGVRVELAGKHAGDWRSALTAQGVRDARLEQGKDDNDGLHLTWLR
;
A
#
# COMPACT_ATOMS: atom_id res chain seq x y z
N MET A 1 -108.55 -12.54 13.58
CA MET A 1 -108.89 -13.75 12.79
C MET A 1 -109.57 -13.24 11.53
N LEU A 2 -108.94 -13.48 10.37
CA LEU A 2 -109.36 -13.27 8.96
C LEU A 2 -109.89 -11.89 8.49
N ASP A 3 -109.17 -11.23 7.58
CA ASP A 3 -109.39 -11.23 6.10
C ASP A 3 -108.43 -10.18 5.48
N ILE A 4 -107.49 -10.53 4.59
CA ILE A 4 -107.58 -10.82 3.13
C ILE A 4 -107.85 -9.57 2.26
N GLN A 5 -106.81 -9.22 1.48
CA GLN A 5 -106.78 -8.58 0.14
C GLN A 5 -107.34 -7.14 0.02
N THR A 6 -106.86 -6.23 -0.84
CA THR A 6 -106.57 -6.38 -2.27
C THR A 6 -105.90 -5.10 -2.81
N ALA A 7 -105.01 -5.25 -3.81
CA ALA A 7 -104.87 -4.47 -5.08
C ALA A 7 -105.07 -2.92 -5.09
N ALA A 8 -104.40 -2.10 -5.92
CA ALA A 8 -103.40 -2.25 -6.95
C ALA A 8 -103.05 -0.84 -7.50
N ARG A 9 -101.97 -0.80 -8.30
CA ARG A 9 -101.79 0.02 -9.51
C ARG A 9 -101.28 1.47 -9.42
N GLN A 10 -100.02 1.56 -9.84
CA GLN A 10 -99.51 2.25 -11.03
C GLN A 10 -99.11 3.74 -11.00
N ASP A 11 -97.83 3.88 -11.37
CA ASP A 11 -97.24 4.82 -12.30
C ASP A 11 -96.97 6.27 -11.87
N GLY A 12 -95.67 6.56 -11.79
CA GLY A 12 -95.11 7.49 -12.77
C GLY A 12 -94.28 8.65 -12.23
N LYS A 13 -92.96 8.53 -12.50
CA LYS A 13 -92.01 9.62 -12.88
C LYS A 13 -91.74 10.70 -11.82
N ILE A 14 -90.58 10.68 -11.13
CA ILE A 14 -89.21 10.99 -11.58
C ILE A 14 -89.00 12.44 -12.08
N LEU A 15 -88.46 13.22 -11.14
CA LEU A 15 -87.38 14.23 -11.19
C LEU A 15 -87.62 15.61 -11.86
N SER A 16 -88.01 16.55 -10.99
CA SER A 16 -87.45 17.91 -10.74
C SER A 16 -86.19 18.25 -11.54
N VAL A 17 -86.21 19.17 -12.50
CA VAL A 17 -86.20 20.66 -12.40
C VAL A 17 -84.97 21.21 -11.68
N ASP A 18 -84.03 21.69 -12.49
CA ASP A 18 -82.95 22.63 -12.19
C ASP A 18 -83.46 23.95 -11.62
N ALA A 19 -82.79 24.48 -10.59
CA ALA A 19 -82.44 25.90 -10.48
C ALA A 19 -81.66 26.17 -9.18
N GLN A 20 -80.35 26.32 -9.35
CA GLN A 20 -79.64 27.56 -9.02
C GLN A 20 -79.85 28.14 -7.60
N LYS A 21 -78.94 27.83 -6.68
CA LYS A 21 -78.50 28.76 -5.64
C LYS A 21 -77.09 28.41 -5.17
N ALA A 22 -76.12 29.14 -5.71
CA ALA A 22 -74.73 29.14 -5.28
C ALA A 22 -74.66 29.66 -3.83
N ARG A 23 -74.16 28.81 -2.92
CA ARG A 23 -73.63 29.23 -1.62
C ARG A 23 -72.22 28.69 -1.46
N ILE A 24 -71.34 29.65 -1.27
CA ILE A 24 -69.93 29.62 -0.89
C ILE A 24 -69.68 28.62 0.23
N SER A 25 -68.90 27.57 -0.05
CA SER A 25 -68.01 26.89 0.90
C SER A 25 -67.26 25.77 0.16
N ARG A 26 -66.06 26.05 -0.35
CA ARG A 26 -65.10 25.00 -0.74
C ARG A 26 -63.68 25.48 -0.45
N LEU A 27 -63.21 25.05 0.73
CA LEU A 27 -61.93 24.38 0.97
C LEU A 27 -60.77 24.76 0.02
N LEU A 28 -59.83 25.52 0.58
CA LEU A 28 -58.43 25.55 0.15
C LEU A 28 -57.92 24.12 -0.10
N HIS A 29 -57.64 23.79 -1.36
CA HIS A 29 -56.69 22.74 -1.72
C HIS A 29 -55.61 23.39 -2.59
N SER A 30 -54.64 23.99 -1.90
CA SER A 30 -53.35 24.34 -2.48
C SER A 30 -52.55 23.05 -2.65
N LEU A 31 -52.53 22.49 -3.86
CA LEU A 31 -51.55 21.48 -4.25
C LEU A 31 -50.59 22.13 -5.26
N ILE A 32 -49.64 22.85 -4.68
CA ILE A 32 -48.40 23.27 -5.31
C ILE A 32 -47.62 21.98 -5.62
N PHE A 33 -47.64 21.53 -6.87
CA PHE A 33 -46.78 20.46 -7.36
C PHE A 33 -45.49 21.09 -7.88
N THR A 34 -44.63 21.58 -6.98
CA THR A 34 -43.29 22.04 -7.35
C THR A 34 -42.44 20.82 -7.64
N GLY A 35 -41.95 20.73 -8.88
CA GLY A 35 -41.05 19.66 -9.31
C GLY A 35 -39.80 19.61 -8.45
N LEU A 36 -39.61 18.50 -7.75
CA LEU A 36 -38.37 18.14 -7.10
C LEU A 36 -37.42 17.63 -8.20
N LEU A 37 -36.70 18.55 -8.87
CA LEU A 37 -35.51 18.16 -9.63
C LEU A 37 -34.51 17.59 -8.62
N GLY A 38 -34.42 16.26 -8.56
CA GLY A 38 -33.35 15.57 -7.86
C GLY A 38 -32.03 15.94 -8.52
N ALA A 39 -31.26 16.82 -7.88
CA ALA A 39 -29.86 16.99 -8.21
C ALA A 39 -29.16 15.68 -7.85
N SER A 40 -28.91 14.84 -8.86
CA SER A 40 -27.98 13.73 -8.75
C SER A 40 -26.59 14.34 -8.53
N ALA A 41 -26.20 14.50 -7.27
CA ALA A 41 -24.83 14.79 -6.93
C ALA A 41 -24.00 13.56 -7.34
N SER A 42 -23.45 13.58 -8.55
CA SER A 42 -22.28 12.78 -8.88
C SER A 42 -21.19 13.22 -7.92
N GLY A 43 -21.07 12.52 -6.79
CA GLY A 43 -19.98 12.73 -5.86
C GLY A 43 -18.70 12.44 -6.62
N ILE A 44 -17.97 13.48 -6.99
CA ILE A 44 -16.53 13.34 -7.20
C ILE A 44 -16.03 12.86 -5.85
N ALA A 45 -15.61 11.61 -5.80
CA ALA A 45 -14.96 11.08 -4.62
C ALA A 45 -13.68 11.90 -4.45
N ALA A 46 -13.74 12.80 -3.47
CA ALA A 46 -12.73 13.79 -3.21
C ALA A 46 -11.83 13.27 -2.11
N ASP A 47 -10.56 13.67 -2.17
CA ASP A 47 -9.61 13.41 -1.09
C ASP A 47 -10.15 13.91 0.26
N LEU A 48 -9.71 13.26 1.32
CA LEU A 48 -9.96 13.71 2.68
C LEU A 48 -9.51 15.18 2.84
N GLN A 49 -10.36 16.02 3.42
CA GLN A 49 -10.04 17.44 3.61
C GLN A 49 -8.74 17.61 4.41
N GLY A 50 -7.84 18.47 3.93
CA GLY A 50 -6.55 18.75 4.58
C GLY A 50 -5.47 17.69 4.33
N SER A 51 -5.78 16.63 3.60
CA SER A 51 -4.79 15.65 3.17
C SER A 51 -3.98 16.12 1.96
N HIS A 52 -2.79 15.55 1.80
CA HIS A 52 -1.90 15.78 0.67
C HIS A 52 -1.03 14.54 0.43
N ASP A 53 -0.45 14.46 -0.76
CA ASP A 53 0.48 13.41 -1.14
C ASP A 53 1.86 13.62 -0.48
N LEU A 54 2.65 12.55 -0.42
CA LEU A 54 4.08 12.66 -0.09
C LEU A 54 4.84 13.19 -1.30
N GLU A 55 5.72 14.17 -1.11
CA GLU A 55 6.47 14.80 -2.21
C GLU A 55 7.32 13.80 -3.00
N ILE A 56 7.94 12.84 -2.30
CA ILE A 56 8.84 11.84 -2.91
C ILE A 56 8.11 10.72 -3.65
N LEU A 57 6.81 10.53 -3.40
CA LEU A 57 6.05 9.39 -3.91
C LEU A 57 4.88 9.89 -4.79
N PRO A 58 5.01 9.83 -6.12
CA PRO A 58 3.92 10.14 -7.03
C PRO A 58 2.69 9.29 -6.71
N ARG A 59 1.53 9.94 -6.59
CA ARG A 59 0.27 9.26 -6.36
C ARG A 59 -0.04 8.31 -7.54
N PHE A 60 -0.51 7.11 -7.21
CA PHE A 60 -1.03 6.20 -8.23
C PHE A 60 -2.25 6.82 -8.94
N PRO A 61 -2.34 6.80 -10.29
CA PRO A 61 -3.37 7.50 -11.03
C PRO A 61 -4.80 7.21 -10.55
N ARG A 62 -5.58 8.28 -10.34
CA ARG A 62 -7.00 8.23 -9.94
C ARG A 62 -7.28 7.56 -8.59
N SER A 63 -6.24 7.33 -7.78
CA SER A 63 -6.43 6.92 -6.39
C SER A 63 -6.86 8.10 -5.52
N GLU A 64 -7.57 7.79 -4.43
CA GLU A 64 -8.19 8.77 -3.53
C GLU A 64 -7.60 8.64 -2.13
N ILE A 65 -7.26 9.75 -1.47
CA ILE A 65 -6.84 9.71 -0.07
C ILE A 65 -8.06 9.44 0.82
N VAL A 66 -8.06 8.27 1.47
CA VAL A 66 -9.12 7.80 2.37
C VAL A 66 -8.69 7.75 3.84
N ASP A 67 -7.43 8.03 4.12
CA ASP A 67 -6.86 8.16 5.46
C ASP A 67 -5.60 9.04 5.38
N PHE A 68 -5.42 9.94 6.34
CA PHE A 68 -4.29 10.84 6.40
C PHE A 68 -3.96 11.13 7.86
N ASN A 69 -2.69 11.02 8.22
CA ASN A 69 -2.22 11.28 9.57
C ASN A 69 -0.87 12.00 9.54
N GLN A 70 -0.73 13.05 10.33
CA GLN A 70 0.52 13.73 10.59
C GLN A 70 0.73 13.84 12.09
N ALA A 71 1.93 13.46 12.54
CA ALA A 71 2.26 13.52 13.96
C ALA A 71 3.76 13.74 14.13
N SER A 72 4.13 14.65 15.02
CA SER A 72 5.53 14.92 15.35
C SER A 72 6.05 13.93 16.39
N SER A 73 7.38 13.69 16.36
CA SER A 73 8.08 12.89 17.37
C SER A 73 7.47 11.49 17.61
N GLN A 74 7.01 10.83 16.55
CA GLN A 74 6.49 9.47 16.61
C GLN A 74 7.62 8.45 16.59
N GLU A 75 7.55 7.47 17.50
CA GLU A 75 8.37 6.27 17.42
C GLU A 75 7.74 5.28 16.44
N ARG A 76 8.50 4.87 15.43
CA ARG A 76 8.11 3.81 14.49
C ARG A 76 9.11 2.66 14.53
N ILE A 77 8.58 1.45 14.38
CA ILE A 77 9.36 0.21 14.24
C ILE A 77 8.89 -0.46 12.95
N TYR A 78 9.73 -0.36 11.91
CA TYR A 78 9.45 -0.93 10.60
C TYR A 78 10.08 -2.32 10.48
N PRO A 79 9.33 -3.35 10.05
CA PRO A 79 9.90 -4.66 9.82
C PRO A 79 10.96 -4.62 8.71
N GLN A 80 12.04 -5.35 8.93
CA GLN A 80 13.11 -5.60 7.97
C GLN A 80 13.27 -7.11 7.66
N GLY A 81 12.17 -7.84 7.82
CA GLY A 81 12.07 -9.28 7.70
C GLY A 81 10.61 -9.72 7.88
N SER A 82 10.35 -11.03 7.81
CA SER A 82 8.98 -11.54 7.97
C SER A 82 8.44 -11.23 9.37
N ILE A 83 7.13 -10.95 9.47
CA ILE A 83 6.45 -10.69 10.74
C ILE A 83 5.54 -11.84 11.15
N SER A 84 5.67 -12.27 12.40
CA SER A 84 4.90 -13.37 12.96
C SER A 84 4.48 -13.10 14.42
N ARG A 85 3.62 -13.97 14.94
CA ARG A 85 3.27 -14.00 16.36
C ARG A 85 3.64 -15.36 16.93
N ILE A 86 4.55 -15.38 17.90
CA ILE A 86 4.98 -16.60 18.59
C ILE A 86 4.61 -16.47 20.06
N SER A 87 3.80 -17.41 20.56
CA SER A 87 3.30 -17.40 21.94
C SER A 87 2.69 -16.06 22.37
N GLY A 88 1.88 -15.47 21.49
CA GLY A 88 1.19 -14.19 21.74
C GLY A 88 2.05 -12.94 21.54
N ARG A 89 3.37 -13.05 21.34
CA ARG A 89 4.28 -11.91 21.17
C ARG A 89 4.58 -11.64 19.70
N LEU A 90 4.64 -10.36 19.34
CA LEU A 90 5.07 -9.92 18.02
C LEU A 90 6.54 -10.26 17.82
N ARG A 91 6.88 -10.83 16.66
CA ARG A 91 8.26 -11.14 16.27
C ARG A 91 8.48 -10.65 14.85
N MET A 92 9.42 -9.75 14.67
CA MET A 92 9.96 -9.35 13.37
C MET A 92 11.34 -10.00 13.20
N GLU A 93 11.67 -10.59 12.06
CA GLU A 93 12.99 -11.21 11.85
C GLU A 93 14.14 -10.19 11.85
N GLY A 94 13.84 -8.94 11.52
CA GLY A 94 14.67 -7.75 11.69
C GLY A 94 13.77 -6.52 11.80
N GLU A 95 14.27 -5.42 12.35
CA GLU A 95 13.51 -4.17 12.50
C GLU A 95 14.42 -2.95 12.38
N VAL A 96 13.86 -1.85 11.86
CA VAL A 96 14.45 -0.51 11.88
C VAL A 96 13.59 0.35 12.79
N ARG A 97 14.21 1.02 13.75
CA ARG A 97 13.54 1.92 14.69
C ARG A 97 14.02 3.34 14.50
N ALA A 98 13.08 4.28 14.45
CA ALA A 98 13.40 5.70 14.38
C ALA A 98 12.31 6.52 15.08
N ILE A 99 12.68 7.71 15.53
CA ILE A 99 11.78 8.70 16.12
C ILE A 99 11.82 9.94 15.24
N GLY A 100 10.67 10.38 14.76
CA GLY A 100 10.62 11.38 13.71
C GLY A 100 9.28 12.05 13.54
N ASP A 101 9.23 12.98 12.60
CA ASP A 101 7.97 13.53 12.12
C ASP A 101 7.39 12.56 11.10
N LEU A 102 6.15 12.13 11.34
CA LEU A 102 5.45 11.14 10.55
C LEU A 102 4.42 11.83 9.65
N THR A 103 4.43 11.49 8.36
CA THR A 103 3.30 11.69 7.45
C THR A 103 2.87 10.35 6.87
N ALA A 104 1.63 9.95 7.13
CA ALA A 104 1.06 8.68 6.69
C ALA A 104 -0.19 8.92 5.84
N VAL A 105 -0.24 8.32 4.66
CA VAL A 105 -1.31 8.47 3.68
C VAL A 105 -1.81 7.11 3.23
N THR A 106 -3.12 6.90 3.25
CA THR A 106 -3.74 5.69 2.68
C THR A 106 -4.61 6.08 1.50
N TYR A 107 -4.28 5.50 0.36
CA TYR A 107 -4.99 5.64 -0.90
C TYR A 107 -5.90 4.44 -1.12
N ARG A 108 -7.15 4.71 -1.51
CA ARG A 108 -8.00 3.70 -2.16
C ARG A 108 -7.70 3.73 -3.65
N LEU A 109 -7.36 2.57 -4.21
CA LEU A 109 -7.11 2.42 -5.64
C LEU A 109 -8.43 2.31 -6.43
N PRO A 110 -8.44 2.69 -7.72
CA PRO A 110 -9.57 2.40 -8.61
C PRO A 110 -9.90 0.91 -8.64
N ASP A 111 -11.17 0.56 -8.82
CA ASP A 111 -11.64 -0.83 -8.72
C ASP A 111 -11.10 -1.73 -9.87
N GLU A 112 -10.61 -1.13 -10.95
CA GLU A 112 -9.98 -1.76 -12.11
C GLU A 112 -8.47 -1.98 -11.97
N ASP A 113 -7.83 -1.36 -10.99
CA ASP A 113 -6.38 -1.40 -10.77
C ASP A 113 -6.05 -2.35 -9.59
N SER A 114 -4.93 -3.08 -9.70
CA SER A 114 -4.51 -4.02 -8.65
C SER A 114 -3.57 -3.38 -7.64
N SER A 115 -3.55 -3.89 -6.41
CA SER A 115 -2.55 -3.47 -5.42
C SER A 115 -1.12 -3.73 -5.90
N GLN A 116 -0.90 -4.79 -6.68
CA GLN A 116 0.41 -5.14 -7.22
C GLN A 116 0.90 -4.15 -8.29
N SER A 117 0.02 -3.62 -9.15
CA SER A 117 0.42 -2.60 -10.13
C SER A 117 0.81 -1.30 -9.44
N ALA A 118 0.05 -0.89 -8.42
CA ALA A 118 0.37 0.28 -7.61
C ALA A 118 1.69 0.11 -6.83
N PHE A 119 1.93 -1.08 -6.26
CA PHE A 119 3.19 -1.38 -5.59
C PHE A 119 4.39 -1.34 -6.55
N ALA A 120 4.25 -1.93 -7.74
CA ALA A 120 5.32 -1.93 -8.74
C ALA A 120 5.65 -0.50 -9.23
N ALA A 121 4.62 0.35 -9.41
CA ALA A 121 4.80 1.76 -9.74
C ALA A 121 5.54 2.52 -8.62
N ALA A 122 5.06 2.41 -7.37
CA ALA A 122 5.70 3.04 -6.22
C ALA A 122 7.17 2.60 -6.07
N ARG A 123 7.45 1.29 -6.15
CA ARG A 123 8.82 0.77 -6.10
C ARG A 123 9.69 1.36 -7.22
N LYS A 124 9.18 1.38 -8.45
CA LYS A 124 9.91 1.92 -9.60
C LYS A 124 10.27 3.38 -9.38
N ASP A 125 9.32 4.19 -8.91
CA ASP A 125 9.53 5.62 -8.71
C ASP A 125 10.53 5.89 -7.58
N LEU A 126 10.46 5.13 -6.48
CA LEU A 126 11.40 5.25 -5.36
C LEU A 126 12.82 4.82 -5.73
N LEU A 127 12.97 3.73 -6.48
CA LEU A 127 14.29 3.31 -6.97
C LEU A 127 14.85 4.29 -8.00
N LYS A 128 13.99 4.92 -8.82
CA LYS A 128 14.40 5.98 -9.74
C LYS A 128 14.83 7.26 -9.01
N ALA A 129 14.31 7.49 -7.81
CA ALA A 129 14.71 8.57 -6.91
C ALA A 129 15.91 8.18 -6.02
N ASP A 130 16.66 7.15 -6.39
CA ASP A 130 17.85 6.65 -5.69
C ASP A 130 17.61 6.24 -4.22
N ALA A 131 16.35 5.97 -3.84
CA ALA A 131 16.04 5.48 -2.51
C ALA A 131 16.67 4.10 -2.29
N THR A 132 17.36 3.92 -1.17
CA THR A 132 18.04 2.67 -0.82
C THR A 132 17.03 1.67 -0.26
N PRO A 133 16.76 0.54 -0.93
CA PRO A 133 15.84 -0.47 -0.43
C PRO A 133 16.43 -1.16 0.80
N LEU A 134 15.67 -1.19 1.89
CA LEU A 134 16.03 -1.85 3.14
C LEU A 134 15.32 -3.20 3.30
N PHE A 135 14.06 -3.26 2.87
CA PHE A 135 13.30 -4.50 2.87
C PHE A 135 12.24 -4.55 1.77
N TRP A 136 12.11 -5.69 1.09
CA TRP A 136 11.04 -5.94 0.12
C TRP A 136 10.51 -7.37 0.28
N CYS A 137 9.20 -7.49 0.48
CA CYS A 137 8.49 -8.76 0.46
C CYS A 137 7.16 -8.65 -0.29
N GLU A 138 6.65 -9.78 -0.76
CA GLU A 138 5.33 -9.89 -1.38
C GLU A 138 4.67 -11.18 -0.90
N SER A 139 3.34 -11.20 -0.95
CA SER A 139 2.55 -12.35 -0.54
C SER A 139 2.91 -12.81 0.88
N ARG A 140 3.05 -14.13 1.09
CA ARG A 140 3.30 -14.74 2.41
C ARG A 140 4.71 -14.49 2.93
N ASP A 141 5.64 -14.03 2.10
CA ASP A 141 7.02 -13.75 2.54
C ASP A 141 7.06 -12.62 3.57
N CYS A 142 6.08 -11.71 3.51
CA CYS A 142 5.90 -10.65 4.50
C CYS A 142 5.48 -11.16 5.87
N GLY A 143 4.91 -12.37 5.94
CA GLY A 143 4.21 -12.86 7.12
C GLY A 143 2.77 -12.34 7.19
N SER A 144 2.25 -12.14 8.41
CA SER A 144 0.82 -11.85 8.59
C SER A 144 0.48 -10.39 8.24
N SER A 145 -0.39 -10.21 7.25
CA SER A 145 -0.98 -8.91 6.87
C SER A 145 -1.72 -8.23 8.04
N ASN A 146 -2.36 -9.01 8.91
CA ASN A 146 -3.03 -8.49 10.10
C ASN A 146 -2.05 -7.82 11.08
N LEU A 147 -0.82 -8.34 11.19
CA LEU A 147 0.22 -7.75 12.04
C LEU A 147 0.80 -6.49 11.40
N LEU A 148 1.05 -6.48 10.09
CA LEU A 148 1.44 -5.25 9.38
C LEU A 148 0.37 -4.17 9.52
N ALA A 149 -0.88 -4.49 9.18
CA ALA A 149 -2.00 -3.55 9.22
C ALA A 149 -2.21 -2.96 10.63
N ASN A 150 -2.29 -3.80 11.66
CA ASN A 150 -2.71 -3.34 12.99
C ASN A 150 -1.55 -3.05 13.95
N SER A 151 -0.43 -3.75 13.85
CA SER A 151 0.70 -3.59 14.79
C SER A 151 1.80 -2.67 14.25
N VAL A 152 1.94 -2.53 12.94
CA VAL A 152 2.94 -1.62 12.32
C VAL A 152 2.27 -0.31 11.93
N PHE A 153 1.26 -0.35 11.06
CA PHE A 153 0.62 0.85 10.50
C PHE A 153 -0.55 1.38 11.33
N GLY A 154 -1.18 0.54 12.16
CA GLY A 154 -2.34 0.94 12.96
C GLY A 154 -3.59 1.25 12.14
N ASN A 155 -3.72 0.69 10.93
CA ASN A 155 -4.84 0.92 10.03
C ASN A 155 -5.49 -0.39 9.56
N SER A 156 -6.68 -0.68 10.10
CA SER A 156 -7.42 -1.91 9.79
C SER A 156 -7.93 -2.01 8.34
N LYS A 157 -7.94 -0.90 7.58
CA LYS A 157 -8.21 -0.94 6.13
C LYS A 157 -7.13 -1.73 5.39
N LEU A 158 -5.94 -1.88 5.98
CA LEU A 158 -4.81 -2.56 5.39
C LEU A 158 -4.83 -4.09 5.61
N PHE A 159 -5.84 -4.62 6.29
CA PHE A 159 -5.96 -6.07 6.50
C PHE A 159 -6.69 -6.76 5.33
N GLY A 160 -6.06 -7.80 4.78
CA GLY A 160 -6.57 -8.65 3.71
C GLY A 160 -5.90 -10.04 3.69
N PRO A 161 -6.03 -10.82 2.60
CA PRO A 161 -5.32 -12.09 2.43
C PRO A 161 -3.82 -11.88 2.31
N ASP A 162 -3.02 -12.73 2.96
CA ASP A 162 -1.56 -12.62 2.96
C ASP A 162 -0.96 -12.77 1.55
N GLU A 163 -1.63 -13.47 0.63
CA GLU A 163 -1.19 -13.64 -0.76
C GLU A 163 -1.39 -12.38 -1.63
N GLN A 164 -2.12 -11.39 -1.12
CA GLN A 164 -2.51 -10.18 -1.86
C GLN A 164 -1.79 -8.93 -1.35
N GLN A 165 -0.76 -9.09 -0.51
CA GLN A 165 -0.01 -7.98 0.08
C GLN A 165 1.36 -7.80 -0.58
N ALA A 166 1.89 -6.58 -0.48
CA ALA A 166 3.28 -6.28 -0.76
C ALA A 166 3.78 -5.15 0.14
N TYR A 167 5.04 -5.22 0.55
CA TYR A 167 5.66 -4.26 1.45
C TYR A 167 7.07 -3.90 0.98
N LEU A 168 7.38 -2.61 1.02
CA LEU A 168 8.67 -2.03 0.71
C LEU A 168 9.04 -1.04 1.83
N LEU A 169 10.26 -1.16 2.34
CA LEU A 169 10.90 -0.18 3.20
C LEU A 169 12.13 0.35 2.47
N VAL A 170 12.24 1.66 2.34
CA VAL A 170 13.41 2.34 1.78
C VAL A 170 13.92 3.42 2.74
N ARG A 171 15.22 3.72 2.64
CA ARG A 171 15.83 4.96 3.11
C ARG A 171 15.87 5.91 1.91
N LEU A 172 15.43 7.16 2.08
CA LEU A 172 15.48 8.13 0.97
C LEU A 172 16.92 8.58 0.71
N ALA A 173 17.17 9.08 -0.50
CA ALA A 173 18.44 9.70 -0.87
C ALA A 173 18.55 11.12 -0.32
N ALA A 174 19.73 11.72 -0.41
CA ALA A 174 19.93 13.13 -0.08
C ALA A 174 18.98 14.03 -0.90
N PRO A 175 18.41 15.10 -0.31
CA PRO A 175 18.67 15.67 1.02
C PRO A 175 17.81 15.07 2.16
N HIS A 176 17.15 13.93 1.93
CA HIS A 176 16.27 13.26 2.89
C HIS A 176 16.91 11.96 3.41
N GLU A 177 18.23 11.91 3.53
CA GLU A 177 18.96 10.69 3.90
C GLU A 177 18.61 10.15 5.30
N ASP A 178 18.03 10.97 6.18
CA ASP A 178 17.54 10.53 7.48
C ASP A 178 16.02 10.25 7.50
N SER A 179 15.42 10.08 6.31
CA SER A 179 14.01 9.73 6.15
C SER A 179 13.83 8.27 5.75
N LEU A 180 12.90 7.59 6.41
CA LEU A 180 12.41 6.27 6.03
C LEU A 180 11.07 6.41 5.31
N LEU A 181 10.86 5.62 4.27
CA LEU A 181 9.56 5.50 3.61
C LEU A 181 9.13 4.04 3.55
N ALA A 182 7.99 3.75 4.15
CA ALA A 182 7.32 2.46 4.12
C ALA A 182 6.14 2.51 3.15
N VAL A 183 6.12 1.63 2.15
CA VAL A 183 4.98 1.43 1.24
C VAL A 183 4.40 0.05 1.46
N TYR A 184 3.10 -0.01 1.76
CA TYR A 184 2.35 -1.24 1.90
C TYR A 184 1.14 -1.25 0.97
N THR A 185 0.92 -2.33 0.25
CA THR A 185 -0.28 -2.50 -0.59
C THR A 185 -0.99 -3.78 -0.23
N ILE A 186 -2.31 -3.77 -0.40
CA ILE A 186 -3.16 -4.92 -0.13
C ILE A 186 -4.40 -4.88 -1.03
N THR A 187 -4.80 -6.04 -1.56
CA THR A 187 -6.16 -6.24 -2.06
C THR A 187 -6.96 -7.00 -1.01
N ARG A 188 -8.00 -6.38 -0.46
CA ARG A 188 -8.83 -7.00 0.58
C ARG A 188 -9.75 -8.08 0.00
N GLY A 189 -10.30 -8.92 0.88
CA GLY A 189 -11.27 -9.96 0.49
C GLY A 189 -12.55 -9.43 -0.19
N ASN A 190 -12.87 -8.15 -0.02
CA ASN A 190 -13.98 -7.49 -0.73
C ASN A 190 -13.56 -6.84 -2.07
N ARG A 191 -12.36 -7.17 -2.57
CA ARG A 191 -11.74 -6.66 -3.80
C ARG A 191 -11.32 -5.19 -3.80
N ARG A 192 -11.52 -4.45 -2.69
CA ARG A 192 -10.96 -3.09 -2.59
C ARG A 192 -9.47 -3.17 -2.38
N ALA A 193 -8.72 -2.46 -3.21
CA ALA A 193 -7.27 -2.37 -3.11
C ALA A 193 -6.84 -1.03 -2.50
N TYR A 194 -5.77 -1.08 -1.70
CA TYR A 194 -5.22 0.08 -1.00
C TYR A 194 -3.72 0.13 -1.19
N LEU A 195 -3.19 1.34 -1.26
CA LEU A 195 -1.79 1.66 -1.07
C LEU A 195 -1.67 2.54 0.15
N HIS A 196 -0.76 2.20 1.05
CA HIS A 196 -0.41 2.97 2.21
C HIS A 196 1.05 3.37 2.12
N ALA A 197 1.33 4.64 2.40
CA ALA A 197 2.67 5.18 2.41
C ALA A 197 2.90 5.96 3.71
N GLU A 198 3.97 5.65 4.43
CA GLU A 198 4.40 6.40 5.62
C GLU A 198 5.83 6.90 5.43
N GLN A 199 6.00 8.21 5.40
CA GLN A 199 7.30 8.85 5.53
C GLN A 199 7.53 9.21 6.99
N LEU A 200 8.69 8.82 7.52
CA LEU A 200 9.18 9.22 8.82
C LEU A 200 10.51 9.95 8.66
N ASP A 201 10.50 11.26 8.93
CA ASP A 201 11.69 12.09 8.93
C ASP A 201 12.35 12.02 10.31
N SER A 202 13.46 11.28 10.41
CA SER A 202 14.10 11.01 11.70
C SER A 202 14.69 12.27 12.32
N THR A 203 14.52 12.42 13.63
CA THR A 203 15.12 13.50 14.42
C THR A 203 16.63 13.31 14.68
N SER A 204 17.17 12.14 14.33
CA SER A 204 18.59 11.80 14.48
C SER A 204 19.09 10.99 13.29
N ALA A 205 20.40 11.03 13.04
CA ALA A 205 21.04 10.23 12.00
C ALA A 205 20.68 8.75 12.11
N LEU A 206 20.23 8.14 11.01
CA LEU A 206 19.77 6.74 11.00
C LEU A 206 20.91 5.71 11.12
N GLY A 207 22.17 6.14 10.98
CA GLY A 207 23.34 5.27 10.98
C GLY A 207 23.43 4.41 9.72
N GLU A 208 24.12 3.27 9.82
CA GLU A 208 24.23 2.29 8.74
C GLU A 208 23.00 1.39 8.71
N LEU A 209 22.24 1.45 7.62
CA LEU A 209 21.11 0.58 7.34
C LEU A 209 21.40 -0.22 6.07
N LEU A 210 21.50 -1.54 6.22
CA LEU A 210 21.78 -2.47 5.12
C LEU A 210 20.51 -3.20 4.70
N PRO A 211 20.28 -3.53 3.43
CA PRO A 211 19.16 -4.37 3.03
C PRO A 211 19.18 -5.74 3.69
N SER A 212 18.01 -6.37 3.81
CA SER A 212 17.97 -7.79 4.18
C SER A 212 18.53 -8.68 3.05
N PRO A 213 19.09 -9.86 3.36
CA PRO A 213 19.58 -10.78 2.33
C PRO A 213 18.52 -11.17 1.29
N ALA A 214 17.27 -11.34 1.72
CA ALA A 214 16.15 -11.66 0.84
C ALA A 214 15.84 -10.50 -0.12
N THR A 215 15.97 -9.27 0.36
CA THR A 215 15.77 -8.05 -0.44
C THR A 215 16.84 -7.94 -1.51
N LEU A 216 18.12 -8.11 -1.12
CA LEU A 216 19.23 -8.05 -2.06
C LEU A 216 19.14 -9.13 -3.14
N MET A 217 18.82 -10.37 -2.75
CA MET A 217 18.57 -11.46 -3.70
C MET A 217 17.43 -11.15 -4.66
N ARG A 218 16.33 -10.57 -4.16
CA ARG A 218 15.16 -10.26 -4.98
C ARG A 218 15.44 -9.14 -5.96
N LEU A 219 16.13 -8.08 -5.53
CA LEU A 219 16.58 -6.99 -6.41
C LEU A 219 17.50 -7.49 -7.52
N LEU A 220 18.48 -8.33 -7.16
CA LEU A 220 19.38 -8.97 -8.13
C LEU A 220 18.60 -9.74 -9.20
N LYS A 221 17.64 -10.57 -8.79
CA LYS A 221 16.83 -11.37 -9.72
C LYS A 221 15.91 -10.53 -10.58
N ALA A 222 15.31 -9.49 -9.99
CA ALA A 222 14.35 -8.62 -10.67
C ALA A 222 15.03 -7.74 -11.72
N ASN A 223 16.20 -7.18 -11.39
CA ASN A 223 16.90 -6.23 -12.26
C ASN A 223 17.93 -6.92 -13.16
N GLY A 224 18.40 -8.11 -12.79
CA GLY A 224 19.52 -8.79 -13.44
C GLY A 224 20.88 -8.33 -12.92
N GLU A 225 20.97 -7.12 -12.38
CA GLU A 225 22.18 -6.55 -11.82
C GLU A 225 21.86 -5.62 -10.62
N LEU A 226 22.87 -5.31 -9.82
CA LEU A 226 22.80 -4.29 -8.77
C LEU A 226 24.19 -3.71 -8.48
N THR A 227 24.23 -2.45 -8.06
CA THR A 227 25.45 -1.79 -7.59
C THR A 227 25.32 -1.47 -6.11
N LEU A 228 26.31 -1.88 -5.31
CA LEU A 228 26.45 -1.53 -3.91
C LEU A 228 27.46 -0.40 -3.76
N SER A 229 26.99 0.84 -3.76
CA SER A 229 27.86 2.04 -3.80
C SER A 229 28.54 2.40 -2.47
N HIS A 230 28.12 1.80 -1.36
CA HIS A 230 28.57 2.16 -0.01
C HIS A 230 29.31 1.01 0.69
N VAL A 231 29.82 0.05 -0.06
CA VAL A 231 30.66 -1.02 0.49
C VAL A 231 32.01 -0.46 0.94
N PRO A 232 32.62 -0.97 2.02
CA PRO A 232 33.99 -0.60 2.38
C PRO A 232 34.97 -1.07 1.31
N GLU A 233 36.09 -0.34 1.13
CA GLU A 233 37.17 -0.73 0.22
C GLU A 233 37.74 -2.11 0.61
N GLU A 234 37.97 -2.33 1.91
CA GLU A 234 38.35 -3.64 2.45
C GLU A 234 37.11 -4.50 2.76
N PRO A 235 36.95 -5.68 2.13
CA PRO A 235 35.81 -6.55 2.37
C PRO A 235 35.73 -7.04 3.81
N GLY A 236 34.62 -6.74 4.48
CA GLY A 236 34.43 -7.18 5.86
C GLY A 236 33.11 -6.70 6.47
N GLY A 237 33.01 -6.93 7.79
CA GLY A 237 31.90 -6.46 8.60
C GLY A 237 30.52 -6.92 8.09
N ALA A 238 29.53 -6.06 8.28
CA ALA A 238 28.13 -6.37 8.00
C ALA A 238 27.84 -6.55 6.50
N TRP A 239 28.60 -5.89 5.61
CA TRP A 239 28.47 -6.05 4.16
C TRP A 239 28.89 -7.42 3.67
N LEU A 240 30.03 -7.95 4.15
CA LEU A 240 30.47 -9.31 3.82
C LEU A 240 29.46 -10.34 4.31
N ASP A 241 28.99 -10.22 5.56
CA ASP A 241 27.98 -11.10 6.12
C ASP A 241 26.66 -11.06 5.34
N LEU A 242 26.23 -9.87 4.92
CA LEU A 242 25.04 -9.69 4.08
C LEU A 242 25.19 -10.42 2.73
N LEU A 243 26.30 -10.22 2.02
CA LEU A 243 26.52 -10.86 0.72
C LEU A 243 26.60 -12.39 0.84
N VAL A 244 27.29 -12.91 1.86
CA VAL A 244 27.38 -14.35 2.13
C VAL A 244 25.98 -14.93 2.37
N ARG A 245 25.18 -14.29 3.25
CA ARG A 245 23.81 -14.74 3.54
C ARG A 245 22.94 -14.66 2.30
N THR A 246 23.07 -13.61 1.49
CA THR A 246 22.34 -13.43 0.23
C THR A 246 22.61 -14.58 -0.73
N LEU A 247 23.88 -14.88 -1.00
CA LEU A 247 24.28 -15.96 -1.91
C LEU A 247 23.98 -17.36 -1.35
N ARG A 248 23.75 -17.50 -0.04
CA ARG A 248 23.30 -18.77 0.58
C ARG A 248 21.79 -19.00 0.45
N LEU A 249 20.97 -17.96 0.25
CA LEU A 249 19.53 -18.11 0.06
C LEU A 249 19.19 -18.92 -1.19
N ASP A 250 19.98 -18.78 -2.25
CA ASP A 250 19.84 -19.56 -3.47
C ASP A 250 21.22 -19.97 -3.96
N THR A 251 21.55 -21.25 -3.80
CA THR A 251 22.85 -21.80 -4.19
C THR A 251 23.01 -22.00 -5.70
N GLY A 252 21.92 -21.86 -6.48
CA GLY A 252 21.94 -21.88 -7.93
C GLY A 252 22.32 -20.54 -8.56
N VAL A 253 22.23 -19.44 -7.83
CA VAL A 253 22.61 -18.11 -8.33
C VAL A 253 24.13 -18.04 -8.52
N ARG A 254 24.56 -17.68 -9.72
CA ARG A 254 25.94 -17.34 -10.08
C ARG A 254 26.02 -15.84 -10.34
N VAL A 255 27.07 -15.19 -9.90
CA VAL A 255 27.23 -13.74 -10.05
C VAL A 255 28.60 -13.38 -10.61
N GLU A 256 28.63 -12.39 -11.48
CA GLU A 256 29.84 -11.65 -11.80
C GLU A 256 29.98 -10.49 -10.82
N LEU A 257 31.17 -10.31 -10.25
CA LEU A 257 31.55 -9.20 -9.39
C LEU A 257 32.45 -8.25 -10.18
N ALA A 258 32.08 -6.98 -10.25
CA ALA A 258 32.87 -5.94 -10.90
C ALA A 258 33.03 -4.70 -9.99
N GLY A 259 34.04 -3.88 -10.27
CA GLY A 259 34.44 -2.73 -9.46
C GLY A 259 35.90 -2.81 -9.03
N LYS A 260 36.42 -1.68 -8.56
CA LYS A 260 37.85 -1.51 -8.20
C LYS A 260 38.39 -2.58 -7.25
N HIS A 261 37.56 -3.04 -6.29
CA HIS A 261 37.91 -4.02 -5.27
C HIS A 261 37.24 -5.40 -5.49
N ALA A 262 36.71 -5.70 -6.68
CA ALA A 262 35.94 -6.92 -6.94
C ALA A 262 36.73 -8.22 -6.68
N GLY A 263 38.04 -8.21 -6.95
CA GLY A 263 38.94 -9.34 -6.66
C GLY A 263 39.01 -9.65 -5.16
N ASP A 264 39.17 -8.61 -4.33
CA ASP A 264 39.23 -8.74 -2.88
C ASP A 264 37.90 -9.25 -2.32
N TRP A 265 36.79 -8.69 -2.80
CA TRP A 265 35.44 -9.14 -2.42
C TRP A 265 35.19 -10.59 -2.79
N ARG A 266 35.59 -11.03 -4.00
CA ARG A 266 35.50 -12.43 -4.41
C ARG A 266 36.30 -13.34 -3.47
N SER A 267 37.54 -12.98 -3.16
CA SER A 267 38.38 -13.75 -2.25
C SER A 267 37.77 -13.86 -0.84
N ALA A 268 37.22 -12.77 -0.32
CA ALA A 268 36.55 -12.76 0.99
C ALA A 268 35.28 -13.63 1.01
N LEU A 269 34.46 -13.58 -0.04
CA LEU A 269 33.27 -14.42 -0.18
C LEU A 269 33.63 -15.92 -0.23
N THR A 270 34.67 -16.27 -0.98
CA THR A 270 35.18 -17.65 -1.05
C THR A 270 35.72 -18.13 0.30
N ALA A 271 36.44 -17.26 1.03
CA ALA A 271 36.90 -17.56 2.39
C ALA A 271 35.74 -17.82 3.37
N GLN A 272 34.57 -17.21 3.14
CA GLN A 272 33.34 -17.44 3.91
C GLN A 272 32.50 -18.64 3.39
N GLY A 273 33.06 -19.45 2.49
CA GLY A 273 32.47 -20.70 2.01
C GLY A 273 31.48 -20.55 0.86
N VAL A 274 31.42 -19.39 0.19
CA VAL A 274 30.75 -19.28 -1.12
C VAL A 274 31.59 -20.04 -2.14
N ARG A 275 30.98 -20.91 -2.95
CA ARG A 275 31.72 -21.71 -3.92
C ARG A 275 32.29 -20.81 -5.03
N ASP A 276 33.60 -20.90 -5.25
CA ASP A 276 34.30 -20.08 -6.27
C ASP A 276 33.70 -20.22 -7.68
N ALA A 277 33.22 -21.41 -8.06
CA ALA A 277 32.53 -21.65 -9.35
C ALA A 277 31.24 -20.83 -9.55
N ARG A 278 30.71 -20.21 -8.50
CA ARG A 278 29.55 -19.32 -8.54
C ARG A 278 29.91 -17.85 -8.71
N LEU A 279 31.20 -17.52 -8.64
CA LEU A 279 31.70 -16.17 -8.69
C LEU A 279 32.57 -16.00 -9.94
N GLU A 280 32.23 -15.03 -10.76
CA GLU A 280 33.08 -14.55 -11.85
C GLU A 280 33.56 -13.14 -11.50
N GLN A 281 34.70 -12.74 -12.07
CA GLN A 281 35.23 -11.39 -11.88
C GLN A 281 35.11 -10.64 -13.21
N GLY A 282 34.29 -9.60 -13.21
CA GLY A 282 34.13 -8.68 -14.33
C GLY A 282 35.20 -7.59 -14.33
N LYS A 283 35.10 -6.70 -15.31
CA LYS A 283 35.93 -5.48 -15.39
C LYS A 283 35.04 -4.27 -15.29
N ASP A 284 35.26 -3.48 -14.24
CA ASP A 284 34.62 -2.19 -14.03
C ASP A 284 35.53 -1.38 -13.08
N ASP A 285 35.62 -0.07 -13.32
CA ASP A 285 36.46 0.86 -12.54
C ASP A 285 35.61 1.69 -11.56
N ASN A 286 34.32 1.38 -11.40
CA ASN A 286 33.47 2.01 -10.41
C ASN A 286 33.96 1.72 -8.96
N ASP A 287 33.78 2.72 -8.08
CA ASP A 287 34.18 2.64 -6.66
C ASP A 287 33.29 1.68 -5.83
N GLY A 288 32.09 1.35 -6.32
CA GLY A 288 31.18 0.39 -5.68
C GLY A 288 31.45 -1.07 -6.08
N LEU A 289 30.70 -1.99 -5.47
CA LEU A 289 30.67 -3.40 -5.89
C LEU A 289 29.45 -3.64 -6.78
N HIS A 290 29.68 -3.89 -8.06
CA HIS A 290 28.64 -4.25 -9.01
C HIS A 290 28.48 -5.78 -9.07
N LEU A 291 27.24 -6.26 -9.04
CA LEU A 291 26.88 -7.67 -9.12
C LEU A 291 25.95 -7.88 -10.31
N THR A 292 26.35 -8.76 -11.22
CA THR A 292 25.52 -9.18 -12.37
C THR A 292 25.11 -10.63 -12.21
N TRP A 293 23.82 -10.93 -12.32
CA TRP A 293 23.31 -12.29 -12.27
C TRP A 293 23.61 -13.05 -13.58
N LEU A 294 24.42 -14.10 -13.48
CA LEU A 294 24.76 -14.99 -14.59
C LEU A 294 23.70 -16.11 -14.67
N ARG A 295 22.84 -16.03 -15.70
CA ARG A 295 21.74 -16.98 -15.95
C ARG A 295 22.18 -18.20 -16.74
#